data_AF-A0A6L9J5Y0-F1
#
_entry.id   AF-A0A6L9J5Y0-F1
#
_cell.length_a   1.000
_cell.length_b   1.000
_cell.length_c   1.000
_cell.angle_alpha   90.00
_cell.angle_beta   90.00
_cell.angle_gamma   90.00
#
_symmetry.space_group_name_H-M   'P 1'
#
loop_
_entity.id
_entity.type
_entity.pdbx_description
1 polymer ?
#
loop_
_entity_poly.entity_id
_entity_poly.type
_entity_poly.pdbx_seq_one_letter_code
_entity_poly.pdbx_strand_id
1 'polypeptide(L)'
;MWFTWKKKNDDSYEPVEQTGTNTLIYIAYNAVWWVPILLTLLGVIDHMSGTIGFAAITALRLAANLYRTNVLDPVQAMNFPFRA
;
A
#
# COMPACT_ATOMS: atom_id res chain seq x y z
N MET A 1 5.97 12.84 6.39
CA MET A 1 6.64 13.14 7.69
C MET A 1 5.69 13.66 8.76
N TRP A 2 4.51 14.20 8.41
CA TRP A 2 3.51 14.65 9.38
C TRP A 2 2.96 13.53 10.28
N PHE A 3 2.56 12.39 9.69
CA PHE A 3 2.09 11.21 10.45
C PHE A 3 3.13 10.68 11.47
N THR A 4 4.41 10.59 11.10
CA THR A 4 5.48 10.09 11.98
C THR A 4 5.76 11.04 13.14
N TRP A 5 5.61 12.34 12.92
CA TRP A 5 5.73 13.35 13.98
C TRP A 5 4.53 13.28 14.94
N LYS A 6 3.32 13.16 14.40
CA LYS A 6 2.07 13.08 15.19
C LYS A 6 2.02 11.80 16.04
N LYS A 7 2.40 10.64 15.47
CA LYS A 7 2.53 9.36 16.20
C LYS A 7 3.50 9.43 17.40
N LYS A 8 4.56 10.24 17.33
CA LYS A 8 5.59 10.30 18.37
C LYS A 8 5.21 11.23 19.53
N ASN A 9 4.33 12.19 19.29
CA ASN A 9 3.94 13.23 20.24
C ASN A 9 2.52 13.05 20.82
N ASP A 10 1.87 11.93 20.52
CA ASP A 10 0.51 11.64 21.00
C ASP A 10 0.56 10.48 22.00
N ASP A 11 0.39 10.80 23.29
CA ASP A 11 0.47 9.85 24.40
C ASP A 11 -0.70 8.86 24.43
N SER A 12 -1.75 9.11 23.63
CA SER A 12 -2.92 8.24 23.48
C SER A 12 -2.74 7.11 22.45
N TYR A 13 -1.51 6.93 21.94
CA TYR A 13 -1.21 5.97 20.89
C TYR A 13 -1.33 4.52 21.38
N GLU A 14 -2.42 3.85 21.01
CA GLU A 14 -2.53 2.40 21.09
C GLU A 14 -2.31 1.75 19.71
N PRO A 15 -1.48 0.69 19.62
CA PRO A 15 -1.28 -0.04 18.37
C PRO A 15 -2.60 -0.71 17.96
N VAL A 16 -3.16 -0.29 16.82
CA VAL A 16 -4.37 -0.95 16.31
C VAL A 16 -4.04 -2.36 15.85
N GLU A 17 -4.66 -3.36 16.49
CA GLU A 17 -4.60 -4.75 16.07
C GLU A 17 -5.15 -4.90 14.65
N GLN A 18 -4.34 -5.48 13.76
CA GLN A 18 -4.82 -5.84 12.42
C GLN A 18 -5.81 -6.99 12.53
N THR A 19 -7.08 -6.70 12.31
CA THR A 19 -8.13 -7.70 12.14
C THR A 19 -7.81 -8.60 10.93
N GLY A 20 -8.14 -9.90 10.98
CA GLY A 20 -7.79 -10.88 9.94
C GLY A 20 -8.19 -10.47 8.51
N THR A 21 -9.29 -9.73 8.33
CA THR A 21 -9.72 -9.20 7.04
C THR A 21 -8.75 -8.15 6.46
N ASN A 22 -8.18 -7.29 7.32
CA ASN A 22 -7.16 -6.32 6.91
C ASN A 22 -5.86 -7.01 6.49
N THR A 23 -5.54 -8.14 7.10
CA THR A 23 -4.37 -8.96 6.72
C THR A 23 -4.53 -9.57 5.33
N LEU A 24 -5.70 -10.11 5.00
CA LEU A 24 -5.98 -10.66 3.66
C LEU A 24 -5.89 -9.59 2.57
N ILE A 25 -6.48 -8.40 2.81
CA ILE A 25 -6.41 -7.28 1.87
C ILE A 25 -4.96 -6.83 1.66
N TYR A 26 -4.17 -6.79 2.72
CA TYR A 26 -2.75 -6.43 2.64
C TYR A 26 -1.94 -7.46 1.83
N ILE A 27 -2.20 -8.76 2.00
CA ILE A 27 -1.56 -9.82 1.21
C ILE A 27 -1.95 -9.70 -0.26
N ALA A 28 -3.24 -9.56 -0.55
CA ALA A 28 -3.74 -9.40 -1.91
C ALA A 28 -3.13 -8.17 -2.58
N TYR A 29 -3.05 -7.04 -1.88
CA TYR A 29 -2.44 -5.81 -2.36
C TYR A 29 -0.93 -5.97 -2.66
N ASN A 30 -0.20 -6.76 -1.88
CA ASN A 30 1.18 -7.10 -2.18
C ASN A 30 1.33 -8.08 -3.33
N ALA A 31 0.45 -9.08 -3.45
CA ALA A 31 0.45 -10.02 -4.54
C ALA A 31 0.14 -9.33 -5.90
N VAL A 32 -0.86 -8.43 -5.93
CA VAL A 32 -1.24 -7.68 -7.12
C VAL A 32 -0.09 -6.85 -7.67
N TRP A 33 0.80 -6.34 -6.81
CA TRP A 33 1.97 -5.59 -7.26
C TRP A 33 2.96 -6.42 -8.09
N TRP A 34 3.05 -7.73 -7.84
CA TRP A 34 3.89 -8.64 -8.62
C TRP A 34 3.25 -9.11 -9.93
N VAL A 35 1.93 -8.94 -10.09
CA VAL A 35 1.19 -9.49 -11.24
C VAL A 35 1.77 -9.05 -12.59
N PRO A 36 2.10 -7.77 -12.85
CA PRO A 36 2.65 -7.39 -14.15
C PRO A 36 3.99 -8.06 -14.45
N ILE A 37 4.84 -8.22 -13.43
CA ILE A 37 6.14 -8.90 -13.56
C ILE A 37 5.92 -10.38 -13.86
N LEU A 38 5.04 -11.04 -13.12
CA LEU A 38 4.74 -12.46 -13.31
C LEU A 38 4.14 -12.74 -14.69
N LEU A 39 3.19 -11.92 -15.13
CA LEU A 39 2.57 -12.06 -16.46
C LEU A 39 3.59 -11.87 -17.58
N THR A 40 4.54 -10.94 -17.41
CA THR A 40 5.61 -10.71 -18.38
C THR A 40 6.58 -11.89 -18.42
N LEU A 41 6.98 -12.43 -17.25
CA LEU A 41 7.89 -13.57 -17.15
C LEU A 41 7.28 -14.87 -17.71
N LEU A 42 5.96 -15.04 -17.53
CA LEU A 42 5.22 -16.18 -18.08
C LEU A 42 4.94 -16.04 -19.58
N GLY A 43 5.32 -14.92 -20.21
CA GLY A 43 5.07 -14.66 -21.63
C GLY A 43 3.60 -14.42 -21.97
N VAL A 44 2.75 -14.10 -20.98
CA VAL A 44 1.32 -13.82 -21.18
C VAL A 44 1.12 -12.43 -21.79
N ILE A 45 2.00 -11.49 -21.46
CA ILE A 45 2.00 -10.12 -21.99
C ILE A 45 3.40 -9.75 -22.48
N ASP A 46 3.46 -8.80 -23.41
CA ASP A 46 4.72 -8.26 -23.91
C ASP A 46 5.41 -7.37 -22.87
N HIS A 47 6.71 -7.15 -23.08
CA HIS A 47 7.56 -6.45 -22.10
C HIS A 47 7.15 -4.98 -21.89
N MET A 48 6.61 -4.32 -22.93
CA MET A 48 6.11 -2.95 -22.79
C MET A 48 4.86 -2.90 -21.94
N SER A 49 3.87 -3.76 -22.21
CA SER A 49 2.65 -3.85 -21.40
C SER A 49 2.94 -4.21 -19.94
N GLY A 50 3.86 -5.13 -19.71
CA GLY A 50 4.35 -5.48 -18.38
C GLY A 50 4.95 -4.29 -17.62
N THR A 51 5.81 -3.53 -18.30
CA THR A 51 6.45 -2.34 -17.73
C THR A 51 5.44 -1.24 -17.40
N ILE A 52 4.50 -0.97 -18.31
CA ILE A 52 3.44 0.03 -18.11
C ILE A 52 2.54 -0.39 -16.95
N GLY A 53 2.12 -1.65 -16.91
CA GLY A 53 1.32 -2.21 -15.82
C GLY A 53 2.02 -2.09 -14.46
N PHE A 54 3.30 -2.45 -14.40
CA PHE A 54 4.11 -2.30 -13.20
C PHE A 54 4.23 -0.85 -12.74
N ALA A 55 4.49 0.08 -13.67
CA ALA A 55 4.60 1.50 -13.38
C ALA A 55 3.27 2.07 -12.88
N ALA A 56 2.14 1.71 -13.49
CA ALA A 56 0.80 2.16 -13.08
C ALA A 56 0.44 1.66 -11.67
N ILE A 57 0.66 0.38 -11.36
CA ILE A 57 0.41 -0.14 -10.01
C ILE A 57 1.34 0.53 -9.00
N THR A 58 2.60 0.73 -9.34
CA THR A 58 3.57 1.42 -8.46
C THR A 58 3.15 2.88 -8.20
N ALA A 59 2.65 3.60 -9.21
CA ALA A 59 2.12 4.94 -9.04
C ALA A 59 0.88 4.98 -8.12
N LEU A 60 -0.03 4.01 -8.26
CA LEU A 60 -1.18 3.87 -7.35
C LEU A 60 -0.73 3.62 -5.90
N ARG A 61 0.29 2.78 -5.70
CA ARG A 61 0.87 2.56 -4.36
C ARG A 61 1.44 3.83 -3.76
N LEU A 62 2.18 4.60 -4.58
CA LEU A 62 2.74 5.87 -4.16
C LEU A 62 1.63 6.86 -3.77
N ALA A 63 0.57 6.96 -4.58
CA ALA A 63 -0.58 7.81 -4.28
C ALA A 63 -1.28 7.39 -2.98
N ALA A 64 -1.49 6.09 -2.77
CA ALA A 64 -2.09 5.55 -1.54
C ALA A 64 -1.24 5.87 -0.30
N ASN A 65 0.09 5.75 -0.39
CA ASN A 65 1.01 6.10 0.70
C ASN A 65 1.06 7.62 0.96
N LEU A 66 0.99 8.44 -0.08
CA LEU A 66 0.90 9.90 0.05
C LEU A 66 -0.41 10.32 0.72
N TYR A 67 -1.53 9.72 0.32
CA TYR A 67 -2.84 9.95 0.93
C TYR A 67 -2.84 9.56 2.42
N ARG A 68 -2.32 8.37 2.74
CA ARG A 68 -2.13 7.92 4.13
C ARG A 68 -1.29 8.86 4.98
N THR A 69 -0.24 9.43 4.41
CA THR A 69 0.74 10.22 5.19
C THR A 69 0.29 11.66 5.40
N ASN A 70 -0.47 12.24 4.45
CA ASN A 70 -0.78 13.67 4.43
C ASN A 70 -2.27 14.00 4.63
N VAL A 71 -3.18 13.05 4.38
CA VAL A 71 -4.62 13.32 4.43
C VAL A 71 -5.30 12.61 5.60
N LEU A 72 -4.93 11.34 5.85
CA LEU A 72 -5.56 10.53 6.89
C LEU A 72 -5.05 10.90 8.29
N ASP A 73 -5.96 10.98 9.26
CA ASP A 73 -5.64 11.15 10.67
C ASP A 73 -4.92 9.88 11.21
N PRO A 74 -4.08 9.94 12.25
CA PRO A 74 -3.22 8.83 12.64
C PRO A 74 -3.94 7.50 12.86
N VAL A 75 -5.12 7.53 13.48
CA VAL A 75 -5.95 6.34 13.72
C VAL A 75 -6.44 5.74 12.39
N GLN A 76 -6.87 6.58 11.45
CA GLN A 76 -7.32 6.15 10.13
C GLN A 76 -6.15 5.67 9.26
N ALA A 77 -4.99 6.31 9.37
CA ALA A 77 -3.77 5.91 8.69
C ALA A 77 -3.21 4.57 9.22
N MET A 78 -3.49 4.19 10.47
CA MET A 78 -3.17 2.86 11.00
C MET A 78 -4.10 1.78 10.46
N ASN A 79 -5.38 2.11 10.30
CA ASN A 79 -6.40 1.24 9.73
C ASN A 79 -6.39 1.19 8.20
N PHE A 80 -5.52 1.96 7.55
CA PHE A 80 -5.44 2.01 6.10
C PHE A 80 -4.91 0.67 5.55
N PRO A 81 -5.71 -0.08 4.76
CA PRO A 81 -5.37 -1.43 4.35
C PRO A 81 -4.26 -1.46 3.28
N PHE A 82 -4.11 -0.38 2.50
CA PHE A 82 -3.11 -0.25 1.44
C PHE A 82 -1.81 0.39 1.91
N ARG A 83 -1.35 0.03 3.11
CA ARG A 83 -0.01 0.37 3.57
C ARG A 83 1.01 -0.49 2.81
N ALA A 84 2.10 0.10 2.35
CA ALA A 84 3.28 -0.60 1.84
C ALA A 84 4.49 -0.21 2.68
#